data_AF-A0A2V8D9J2-F1
#
_entry.id   AF-A0A2V8D9J2-F1
#
_cell.length_a   1.000
_cell.length_b   1.000
_cell.length_c   1.000
_cell.angle_alpha   90.00
_cell.angle_beta   90.00
_cell.angle_gamma   90.00
#
_symmetry.space_group_name_H-M   'P 1'
#
loop_
_entity.id
_entity.type
_entity.pdbx_description
1 polymer ?
#
loop_
_entity_poly.entity_id
_entity_poly.type
_entity_poly.pdbx_seq_one_letter_code
_entity_poly.pdbx_strand_id
1 'polypeptide(L)'
;MELESIPAYSGFRGGQVGQPYNEAAFRHFLHVDRRRAERSTRSLLLVLVAVRQSAGRSAKLTDATAAALFRGLDACVREVDFVGWYREGHVAAAVLPQGVKAAGEVTHLVAERVLRALKKLLPAEQSRNVRVRVVRLGGRVRI
;
A
#
# COMPACT_ATOMS: atom_id res chain seq x y z
N MET A 1 -8.48 -30.90 -28.11
CA MET A 1 -7.31 -30.15 -27.62
C MET A 1 -7.84 -28.80 -27.18
N GLU A 2 -8.35 -28.74 -25.95
CA GLU A 2 -9.03 -27.56 -25.44
C GLU A 2 -7.97 -26.54 -25.00
N LEU A 3 -7.92 -25.43 -25.73
CA LEU A 3 -7.19 -24.24 -25.30
C LEU A 3 -7.90 -23.74 -24.05
N GLU A 4 -7.30 -24.00 -22.89
CA GLU A 4 -7.70 -23.38 -21.63
C GLU A 4 -7.93 -21.91 -21.87
N SER A 5 -9.17 -21.50 -21.65
CA SER A 5 -9.63 -20.14 -21.89
C SER A 5 -8.79 -19.21 -21.03
N ILE A 6 -7.85 -18.53 -21.68
CA ILE A 6 -7.16 -17.36 -21.13
C ILE A 6 -8.28 -16.49 -20.55
N PRO A 7 -8.31 -16.21 -19.24
CA PRO A 7 -9.36 -15.36 -18.69
C PRO A 7 -9.28 -14.08 -19.48
N ALA A 8 -10.38 -13.75 -20.18
CA ALA A 8 -10.49 -12.50 -20.88
C ALA A 8 -10.05 -11.43 -19.89
N TYR A 9 -8.93 -10.77 -20.18
CA TYR A 9 -8.43 -9.61 -19.45
C TYR A 9 -9.37 -8.46 -19.80
N SER A 10 -10.65 -8.63 -19.47
CA SER A 10 -11.74 -7.75 -19.78
C SER A 10 -11.49 -6.49 -18.98
N GLY A 11 -11.02 -5.48 -19.71
CA GLY A 11 -10.91 -4.09 -19.31
C GLY A 11 -10.93 -3.86 -17.81
N PHE A 12 -9.75 -3.80 -17.20
CA PHE A 12 -9.55 -2.96 -16.03
C PHE A 12 -9.98 -1.54 -16.42
N ARG A 13 -11.27 -1.24 -16.31
CA ARG A 13 -11.68 0.08 -15.87
C ARG A 13 -10.97 0.19 -14.53
N GLY A 14 -9.89 0.95 -14.49
CA GLY A 14 -9.20 1.25 -13.25
C GLY A 14 -10.27 1.49 -12.19
N GLY A 15 -10.15 0.82 -11.04
CA GLY A 15 -11.02 1.12 -9.91
C GLY A 15 -11.10 2.64 -9.83
N GLN A 16 -12.32 3.20 -9.81
CA GLN A 16 -12.53 4.65 -9.83
C GLN A 16 -11.43 5.29 -8.98
N VAL A 17 -10.78 6.33 -9.49
CA VAL A 17 -9.80 7.11 -8.70
C VAL A 17 -10.37 7.28 -7.28
N GLY A 18 -9.81 6.56 -6.31
CA GLY A 18 -10.32 6.51 -4.93
C GLY A 18 -10.97 5.20 -4.43
N GLN A 19 -10.98 4.09 -5.18
CA GLN A 19 -11.41 2.79 -4.65
C GLN A 19 -10.24 1.82 -4.42
N PRO A 20 -10.06 1.32 -3.19
CA PRO A 20 -8.97 0.40 -2.85
C PRO A 20 -9.20 -1.00 -3.43
N TYR A 21 -8.12 -1.63 -3.91
CA TYR A 21 -8.16 -3.04 -4.32
C TYR A 21 -8.37 -3.97 -3.12
N ASN A 22 -9.11 -5.06 -3.33
CA ASN A 22 -9.20 -6.15 -2.35
C ASN A 22 -7.85 -6.89 -2.18
N GLU A 23 -7.74 -7.76 -1.17
CA GLU A 23 -6.50 -8.45 -0.84
C GLU A 23 -5.92 -9.26 -2.00
N ALA A 24 -6.76 -9.97 -2.74
CA ALA A 24 -6.32 -10.81 -3.85
C ALA A 24 -5.74 -9.98 -5.00
N ALA A 25 -6.46 -8.94 -5.45
CA ALA A 25 -6.02 -8.06 -6.51
C ALA A 25 -4.76 -7.27 -6.10
N PHE A 26 -4.74 -6.73 -4.87
CA PHE A 26 -3.59 -6.00 -4.36
C PHE A 26 -2.33 -6.86 -4.34
N ARG A 27 -2.41 -8.09 -3.82
CA ARG A 27 -1.27 -9.00 -3.78
C ARG A 27 -0.80 -9.43 -5.17
N HIS A 28 -1.73 -9.62 -6.11
CA HIS A 28 -1.38 -9.92 -7.50
C HIS A 28 -0.56 -8.78 -8.11
N PHE A 29 -1.05 -7.54 -8.03
CA PHE A 29 -0.33 -6.38 -8.56
C PHE A 29 1.01 -6.14 -7.86
N LEU A 30 1.06 -6.28 -6.53
CA LEU A 30 2.31 -6.18 -5.79
C LEU A 30 3.35 -7.20 -6.27
N HIS A 31 2.94 -8.43 -6.58
CA HIS A 31 3.84 -9.44 -7.11
C HIS A 31 4.40 -9.06 -8.49
N VAL A 32 3.53 -8.62 -9.40
CA VAL A 32 3.92 -8.19 -10.75
C VAL A 32 4.92 -7.03 -10.69
N ASP A 33 4.62 -5.98 -9.93
CA ASP A 33 5.47 -4.81 -9.84
C ASP A 33 6.79 -5.08 -9.13
N ARG A 34 6.77 -5.95 -8.10
CA ARG A 34 8.01 -6.41 -7.47
C ARG A 34 8.93 -7.09 -8.48
N ARG A 35 8.40 -8.00 -9.30
CA ARG A 35 9.18 -8.69 -10.33
C ARG A 35 9.71 -7.71 -11.38
N ARG A 36 8.92 -6.69 -11.75
CA ARG A 36 9.34 -5.63 -12.66
C ARG A 36 10.47 -4.79 -12.08
N ALA A 37 10.37 -4.39 -10.81
CA ALA A 37 11.39 -3.61 -10.12
C ALA A 37 12.72 -4.37 -10.00
N GLU A 38 12.67 -5.66 -9.62
CA GLU A 38 13.84 -6.54 -9.53
C GLU A 38 14.57 -6.64 -10.88
N ARG A 39 13.84 -6.83 -11.99
CA ARG A 39 14.41 -6.89 -13.34
C ARG A 39 14.99 -5.57 -13.83
N SER A 40 14.47 -4.44 -13.34
CA SER A 40 14.82 -3.10 -13.81
C SER A 40 15.87 -2.38 -12.95
N THR A 41 16.40 -3.04 -11.90
CA THR A 41 17.22 -2.41 -10.84
C THR A 41 16.55 -1.16 -10.22
N ARG A 42 15.22 -1.09 -10.29
CA ARG A 42 14.43 -0.07 -9.60
C ARG A 42 14.00 -0.61 -8.25
N SER A 43 13.61 0.29 -7.37
CA SER A 43 12.95 -0.10 -6.12
C SER A 43 11.53 0.43 -6.11
N LEU A 44 10.68 -0.20 -5.30
CA LEU A 44 9.37 0.30 -4.96
C LEU A 44 9.24 0.31 -3.44
N LEU A 45 8.39 1.18 -2.91
CA LEU A 45 8.06 1.23 -1.49
C LEU A 45 6.67 0.67 -1.30
N LEU A 46 6.59 -0.33 -0.43
CA LEU A 46 5.34 -0.82 0.12
C LEU A 46 5.10 -0.12 1.45
N VAL A 47 4.03 0.67 1.51
CA VAL A 47 3.57 1.29 2.75
C VAL A 47 2.46 0.43 3.33
N LEU A 48 2.62 0.02 4.58
CA LEU A 48 1.65 -0.76 5.34
C LEU A 48 1.12 0.08 6.49
N VAL A 49 -0.20 0.13 6.63
CA VAL A 49 -0.88 0.90 7.67
C VAL A 49 -1.83 0.00 8.42
N ALA A 50 -1.69 -0.01 9.75
CA ALA A 50 -2.56 -0.75 10.65
C ALA A 50 -2.87 0.09 11.89
N VAL A 51 -4.04 -0.15 12.49
CA VAL A 51 -4.41 0.44 13.79
C VAL A 51 -4.33 -0.66 14.85
N ARG A 52 -3.53 -0.44 15.90
CA ARG A 52 -3.43 -1.37 17.03
C ARG A 52 -4.56 -1.12 18.03
N GLN A 53 -5.01 -2.17 18.70
CA GLN A 53 -5.80 -2.03 19.94
C GLN A 53 -4.86 -1.97 21.14
N SER A 54 -5.38 -1.53 22.28
CA SER A 54 -4.66 -1.46 23.56
C SER A 54 -4.01 -2.79 23.98
N ALA A 55 -4.48 -3.95 23.48
CA ALA A 55 -3.91 -5.27 23.72
C ALA A 55 -2.83 -5.70 22.70
N GLY A 56 -2.28 -4.79 21.90
CA GLY A 56 -1.16 -5.05 21.00
C GLY A 56 -1.50 -5.81 19.71
N ARG A 57 -2.73 -6.32 19.54
CA ARG A 57 -3.23 -6.94 18.30
C ARG A 57 -3.77 -5.90 17.31
N SER A 58 -3.65 -6.18 16.01
CA SER A 58 -4.28 -5.36 14.95
C SER A 58 -5.80 -5.57 15.00
N ALA A 59 -6.55 -4.49 15.13
CA ALA A 59 -8.01 -4.52 15.12
C ALA A 59 -8.53 -4.87 13.73
N LYS A 60 -9.70 -5.53 13.66
CA LYS A 60 -10.53 -5.40 12.47
C LYS A 60 -10.95 -3.92 12.36
N LEU A 61 -10.66 -3.30 11.24
CA LEU A 61 -10.98 -1.92 10.97
C LEU A 61 -12.47 -1.82 10.67
N THR A 62 -13.11 -0.77 11.20
CA THR A 62 -14.45 -0.38 10.77
C THR A 62 -14.37 0.22 9.38
N ASP A 63 -15.48 0.24 8.65
CA ASP A 63 -15.54 0.82 7.30
C ASP A 63 -15.15 2.31 7.32
N ALA A 64 -15.53 3.05 8.37
CA ALA A 64 -15.16 4.44 8.55
C ALA A 64 -13.64 4.62 8.76
N THR A 65 -13.03 3.79 9.60
CA THR A 65 -11.57 3.84 9.80
C THR A 65 -10.84 3.42 8.54
N ALA A 66 -11.29 2.37 7.84
CA ALA A 66 -10.72 1.94 6.57
C ALA A 66 -10.79 3.04 5.51
N ALA A 67 -11.95 3.69 5.35
CA ALA A 67 -12.12 4.80 4.44
C ALA A 67 -11.19 5.98 4.77
N ALA A 68 -11.00 6.31 6.04
CA ALA A 68 -10.05 7.34 6.47
C ALA A 68 -8.60 6.95 6.16
N LEU A 69 -8.22 5.67 6.33
CA LEU A 69 -6.90 5.18 5.96
C LEU A 69 -6.65 5.33 4.46
N PHE A 70 -7.58 4.86 3.63
CA PHE A 70 -7.42 4.93 2.18
C PHE A 70 -7.44 6.37 1.66
N ARG A 71 -8.30 7.25 2.19
CA ARG A 71 -8.25 8.69 1.86
C ARG A 71 -6.93 9.33 2.24
N GLY A 72 -6.37 8.99 3.41
CA GLY A 72 -5.07 9.51 3.84
C GLY A 72 -3.93 8.98 2.99
N LEU A 73 -4.01 7.72 2.56
CA LEU A 73 -3.08 7.12 1.61
C LEU A 73 -3.20 7.79 0.25
N ASP A 74 -4.38 7.95 -0.34
CA ASP A 74 -4.55 8.62 -1.65
C ASP A 74 -4.09 10.09 -1.61
N ALA A 75 -4.43 10.82 -0.55
CA ALA A 75 -4.08 12.23 -0.41
C ALA A 75 -2.56 12.46 -0.27
N CYS A 76 -1.81 11.45 0.18
CA CYS A 76 -0.37 11.55 0.32
C CYS A 76 0.38 11.46 -1.01
N VAL A 77 -0.28 11.04 -2.10
CA VAL A 77 0.47 10.47 -3.19
C VAL A 77 -0.09 10.80 -4.57
N ARG A 78 0.47 11.87 -5.15
CA ARG A 78 0.54 12.08 -6.61
C ARG A 78 1.47 11.06 -7.32
N GLU A 79 2.00 10.09 -6.59
CA GLU A 79 3.02 9.10 -6.97
C GLU A 79 2.66 7.66 -6.47
N VAL A 80 1.39 7.37 -6.14
CA VAL A 80 0.96 5.99 -5.83
C VAL A 80 0.49 5.36 -7.14
N ASP A 81 1.00 4.17 -7.44
CA ASP A 81 0.47 3.38 -8.55
C ASP A 81 -0.89 2.77 -8.16
N PHE A 82 -1.01 2.25 -6.93
CA PHE A 82 -2.28 1.77 -6.38
C PHE A 82 -2.32 1.63 -4.85
N VAL A 83 -3.53 1.67 -4.29
CA VAL A 83 -3.84 1.34 -2.89
C VAL A 83 -4.74 0.10 -2.79
N GLY A 84 -4.69 -0.59 -1.66
CA GLY A 84 -5.56 -1.73 -1.41
C GLY A 84 -5.30 -2.42 -0.08
N TRP A 85 -5.99 -3.53 0.13
CA TRP A 85 -5.81 -4.37 1.30
C TRP A 85 -4.55 -5.24 1.16
N TYR A 86 -3.61 -5.12 2.09
CA TYR A 86 -2.56 -6.14 2.23
C TYR A 86 -3.06 -7.34 3.05
N ARG A 87 -3.92 -7.05 4.03
CA ARG A 87 -4.76 -8.01 4.76
C ARG A 87 -6.15 -7.41 4.93
N GLU A 88 -7.14 -8.02 4.33
CA GLU A 88 -8.52 -7.53 4.25
C GLU A 88 -9.05 -7.19 5.65
N GLY A 89 -9.60 -5.98 5.78
CA GLY A 89 -10.17 -5.47 7.02
C GLY A 89 -9.18 -5.19 8.15
N HIS A 90 -7.85 -5.26 7.93
CA HIS A 90 -6.87 -5.09 9.00
C HIS A 90 -5.67 -4.21 8.62
N VAL A 91 -5.13 -4.41 7.42
CA VAL A 91 -3.90 -3.74 6.97
C VAL A 91 -4.15 -3.13 5.61
N ALA A 92 -4.30 -1.81 5.60
CA ALA A 92 -4.33 -1.02 4.37
C ALA A 92 -2.91 -0.83 3.85
N ALA A 93 -2.76 -0.75 2.54
CA ALA A 93 -1.46 -0.61 1.92
C ALA A 93 -1.49 0.27 0.67
N ALA A 94 -0.33 0.82 0.35
CA ALA A 94 -0.08 1.61 -0.83
C ALA A 94 1.28 1.22 -1.44
N VAL A 95 1.35 1.19 -2.76
CA VAL A 95 2.58 0.94 -3.51
C VAL A 95 3.03 2.24 -4.18
N LEU A 96 4.27 2.63 -3.92
CA LEU A 96 4.90 3.79 -4.52
C LEU A 96 6.10 3.33 -5.35
N PRO A 97 6.09 3.50 -6.68
CA PRO A 97 7.28 3.26 -7.50
C PRO A 97 8.37 4.26 -7.08
N GLN A 98 9.62 3.80 -7.03
CA GLN A 98 10.78 4.65 -6.79
C GLN A 98 11.77 4.56 -7.94
N GLY A 99 12.56 5.62 -8.12
CA GLY A 99 13.69 5.64 -9.04
C GLY A 99 14.85 4.76 -8.58
N VAL A 100 15.88 4.66 -9.43
CA VAL A 100 17.09 3.82 -9.25
C VAL A 100 17.88 4.11 -7.96
N LYS A 101 17.66 5.28 -7.33
CA LYS A 101 18.50 5.82 -6.24
C LYS A 101 17.72 6.25 -4.97
N ALA A 102 16.57 5.64 -4.65
CA ALA A 102 15.93 5.98 -3.38
C ALA A 102 16.80 5.53 -2.19
N ALA A 103 17.50 6.48 -1.58
CA ALA A 103 18.29 6.31 -0.36
C ALA A 103 17.37 6.12 0.85
N GLY A 104 17.88 5.55 1.95
CA GLY A 104 17.11 5.25 3.16
C GLY A 104 16.29 6.44 3.71
N GLU A 105 16.77 7.67 3.49
CA GLU A 105 16.09 8.92 3.86
C GLU A 105 14.67 9.07 3.27
N VAL A 106 14.44 8.54 2.06
CA VAL A 106 13.13 8.60 1.40
C VAL A 106 12.07 7.82 2.17
N THR A 107 12.44 6.71 2.82
CA THR A 107 11.48 5.88 3.56
C THR A 107 10.93 6.59 4.80
N HIS A 108 11.78 7.35 5.52
CA HIS A 108 11.37 8.09 6.70
C HIS A 108 10.46 9.25 6.34
N LEU A 109 10.80 10.00 5.28
CA LEU A 109 10.00 11.12 4.79
C LEU A 109 8.60 10.65 4.33
N VAL A 110 8.53 9.53 3.62
CA VAL A 110 7.25 8.92 3.21
C VAL A 110 6.44 8.49 4.43
N ALA A 111 7.06 7.83 5.40
CA ALA A 111 6.39 7.41 6.63
C ALA A 111 5.80 8.60 7.40
N GLU A 112 6.57 9.69 7.55
CA GLU A 112 6.12 10.92 8.21
C GLU A 112 4.97 11.59 7.47
N ARG A 113 5.07 11.68 6.14
CA ARG A 113 4.02 12.28 5.30
C ARG A 113 2.71 11.51 5.44
N VAL A 114 2.77 10.18 5.33
CA VAL A 114 1.62 9.29 5.50
C VAL A 114 1.05 9.42 6.90
N LEU A 115 1.90 9.34 7.93
CA LEU A 115 1.46 9.48 9.31
C LEU A 115 0.77 10.83 9.57
N ARG A 116 1.30 11.93 9.03
CA ARG A 116 0.74 13.27 9.16
C ARG A 116 -0.65 13.38 8.51
N ALA A 117 -0.82 12.83 7.32
CA ALA A 117 -2.13 12.83 6.66
C ALA A 117 -3.15 11.97 7.41
N LEU A 118 -2.74 10.78 7.84
CA LEU A 118 -3.61 9.89 8.62
C LEU A 118 -4.04 10.52 9.95
N LYS A 119 -3.14 11.20 10.66
CA LYS A 119 -3.46 11.90 11.91
C LYS A 119 -4.50 13.02 11.75
N LYS A 120 -4.63 13.60 10.55
CA LYS A 120 -5.66 14.62 10.27
C LYS A 120 -7.04 14.04 10.01
N LEU A 121 -7.11 12.79 9.55
CA LEU A 121 -8.35 12.14 9.13
C LEU A 121 -8.87 11.13 10.16
N LEU A 122 -8.00 10.61 11.02
CA LEU A 122 -8.36 9.65 12.06
C LEU A 122 -8.79 10.34 13.36
N PRO A 123 -9.80 9.80 14.06
CA PRO A 123 -10.11 10.15 15.44
C PRO A 123 -8.88 10.05 16.37
N ALA A 124 -8.85 10.86 17.43
CA ALA A 124 -7.70 11.01 18.33
C ALA A 124 -7.23 9.68 18.96
N GLU A 125 -8.14 8.76 19.28
CA GLU A 125 -7.77 7.45 19.84
C GLU A 125 -7.11 6.54 18.80
N GLN A 126 -7.57 6.60 17.55
CA GLN A 126 -7.05 5.77 16.45
C GLN A 126 -5.73 6.34 15.93
N SER A 127 -5.57 7.66 15.93
CA SER A 127 -4.35 8.35 15.50
C SER A 127 -3.16 8.08 16.42
N ARG A 128 -3.38 7.83 17.72
CA ARG A 128 -2.35 7.39 18.67
C ARG A 128 -1.87 5.96 18.42
N ASN A 129 -2.76 5.13 17.87
CA ASN A 129 -2.53 3.70 17.69
C ASN A 129 -2.21 3.30 16.25
N VAL A 130 -2.20 4.25 15.33
CA VAL A 130 -1.83 4.00 13.94
C VAL A 130 -0.33 3.68 13.85
N ARG A 131 -0.01 2.63 13.10
CA ARG A 131 1.35 2.22 12.79
C ARG A 131 1.52 2.24 11.29
N VAL A 132 2.56 2.93 10.85
CA VAL A 132 2.98 3.00 9.46
C VAL A 132 4.32 2.28 9.36
N ARG A 133 4.42 1.33 8.45
CA ARG A 133 5.66 0.64 8.12
C ARG A 133 5.93 0.82 6.63
N VAL A 134 7.12 1.30 6.29
CA VAL A 134 7.56 1.43 4.90
C VAL A 134 8.61 0.36 4.64
N VAL A 135 8.39 -0.45 3.62
CA VAL A 135 9.28 -1.55 3.21
C VAL A 135 9.76 -1.27 1.80
N ARG A 136 11.07 -1.26 1.62
CA ARG A 136 11.66 -1.20 0.28
C ARG A 136 11.68 -2.60 -0.33
N LEU A 137 11.17 -2.70 -1.55
CA LEU A 137 11.18 -3.92 -2.35
C LEU A 137 11.99 -3.66 -3.63
N GLY A 138 12.85 -4.60 -4.00
CA GLY A 138 13.77 -4.45 -5.14
C GLY A 138 15.02 -3.62 -4.83
N GLY A 139 15.89 -3.49 -5.84
CA GLY A 139 17.28 -3.05 -5.69
C GLY A 139 18.20 -4.23 -5.36
N ARG A 140 19.30 -4.39 -6.10
CA ARG A 140 20.33 -5.38 -5.74
C ARG A 140 20.84 -5.04 -4.34
N VAL A 141 20.66 -5.97 -3.39
CA VAL A 141 21.51 -6.02 -2.21
C VAL A 141 22.90 -6.35 -2.74
N ARG A 142 23.83 -5.40 -2.69
CA ARG A 142 25.25 -5.71 -2.80
C ARG A 142 25.60 -6.48 -1.52
N ILE A 143 25.80 -7.78 -1.66
CA ILE A 143 26.63 -8.58 -0.75
C ILE A 143 28.08 -8.18 -1.01
#